data_AF-A0A1T3AJE4-F1
#
_entry.id   AF-A0A1T3AJE4-F1
#
_cell.length_a   1.000
_cell.length_b   1.000
_cell.length_c   1.000
_cell.angle_alpha   90.00
_cell.angle_beta   90.00
_cell.angle_gamma   90.00
#
_symmetry.space_group_name_H-M   'P 1'
#
loop_
_entity.id
_entity.type
_entity.pdbx_description
1 polymer ?
#
loop_
_entity_poly.entity_id
_entity_poly.type
_entity_poly.pdbx_seq_one_letter_code
_entity_poly.pdbx_strand_id
1 'polypeptide(L)' 'MPFVVIPQPFPNSPLQTQFATEDEANARAEQMVQQAPKQPVYVAELKTMYQGSVTVTTAAAVAQPLNPEQG' A
#
# COMPACT_ATOMS: atom_id res chain seq x y z
N MET A 1 -1.41 -5.34 -21.64
CA MET A 1 -1.18 -5.64 -20.21
C MET A 1 -1.57 -4.37 -19.45
N PRO A 2 -2.29 -4.45 -18.33
CA PRO A 2 -2.77 -3.25 -17.65
C PRO A 2 -1.63 -2.54 -16.91
N PHE A 3 -1.77 -1.23 -16.76
CA PHE A 3 -0.88 -0.37 -15.98
C PHE A 3 -1.51 -0.08 -14.62
N VAL A 4 -0.69 0.17 -13.61
CA VAL A 4 -1.16 0.55 -12.27
C VAL A 4 -0.46 1.81 -11.80
N VAL A 5 -1.20 2.61 -11.04
CA VAL A 5 -0.68 3.81 -10.37
C VAL A 5 -0.51 3.49 -8.89
N ILE A 6 0.70 3.69 -8.38
CA ILE A 6 1.10 3.27 -7.04
C ILE A 6 1.53 4.49 -6.24
N PRO A 7 0.65 5.03 -5.38
CA PRO A 7 1.02 6.10 -4.46
C PRO A 7 1.92 5.58 -3.33
N GLN A 8 2.81 6.44 -2.84
CA GLN A 8 3.56 6.23 -1.60
C GLN A 8 2.89 6.95 -0.42
N PRO A 9 2.90 6.40 0.80
CA PRO A 9 3.28 5.04 1.12
C PRO A 9 2.37 4.03 0.40
N PHE A 10 2.89 2.83 0.13
CA PHE A 10 2.10 1.78 -0.50
C PHE A 10 0.82 1.55 0.32
N PRO A 11 -0.36 1.59 -0.32
CA PRO A 11 -1.60 1.35 0.38
C PRO A 11 -1.63 -0.09 0.91
N ASN A 12 -2.13 -0.29 2.12
CA ASN A 12 -2.40 -1.62 2.69
C ASN A 12 -3.53 -2.36 1.96
N SER A 13 -4.27 -1.65 1.10
CA SER A 13 -5.30 -2.20 0.23
C SER A 13 -4.71 -2.57 -1.14
N PRO A 14 -5.25 -3.59 -1.82
CA PRO A 14 -4.80 -3.94 -3.17
C PRO A 14 -4.86 -2.70 -4.07
N LEU A 15 -3.87 -2.56 -4.96
CA LEU A 15 -3.81 -1.48 -5.95
C LEU A 15 -5.10 -1.52 -6.79
N GLN A 16 -6.07 -0.67 -6.43
CA GLN A 16 -7.45 -0.81 -6.91
C GLN A 16 -7.62 -0.36 -8.37
N THR A 17 -6.70 0.44 -8.89
CA THR A 17 -6.89 1.08 -10.20
C THR A 17 -5.90 0.55 -11.23
N GLN A 18 -6.43 -0.23 -12.17
CA GLN A 18 -5.76 -0.74 -13.35
C GLN A 18 -6.21 0.08 -14.56
N PHE A 19 -5.27 0.47 -15.41
CA PHE A 19 -5.47 1.25 -16.61
C PHE A 19 -5.15 0.42 -17.84
N ALA A 20 -5.86 0.63 -18.94
CA ALA A 20 -5.63 -0.13 -20.17
C ALA A 20 -4.35 0.32 -20.89
N THR A 21 -4.00 1.60 -20.75
CA THR A 21 -2.85 2.23 -21.41
C THR A 21 -1.94 2.96 -20.42
N GLU A 22 -0.68 3.16 -20.83
CA GLU A 22 0.30 3.94 -20.06
C GLU A 22 -0.15 5.40 -19.92
N ASP A 23 -0.72 5.97 -20.98
CA ASP A 23 -1.18 7.37 -21.03
C ASP A 23 -2.27 7.63 -19.96
N GLU A 24 -3.27 6.76 -19.87
CA GLU A 24 -4.32 6.87 -18.84
C GLU A 24 -3.75 6.76 -17.41
N ALA A 25 -2.75 5.89 -17.22
CA ALA A 25 -2.08 5.73 -15.92
C ALA A 25 -1.24 6.97 -15.57
N ASN A 26 -0.51 7.52 -16.53
CA ASN A 26 0.27 8.75 -16.37
C ASN A 26 -0.63 9.95 -16.06
N ALA A 27 -1.71 10.15 -16.81
CA ALA A 27 -2.67 11.22 -16.55
C ALA A 27 -3.23 11.13 -15.13
N ARG A 28 -3.51 9.91 -14.64
CA ARG A 28 -3.93 9.72 -13.24
C ARG A 28 -2.81 10.00 -12.24
N ALA A 29 -1.59 9.56 -12.50
CA ALA A 29 -0.45 9.84 -11.65
C ALA A 29 -0.19 11.35 -11.53
N GLU A 30 -0.25 12.08 -12.65
CA GLU A 30 -0.14 13.54 -12.67
C GLU A 30 -1.23 14.22 -11.84
N GLN A 31 -2.49 13.78 -11.98
CA GLN A 31 -3.59 14.28 -11.14
C GLN A 31 -3.31 14.06 -9.64
N MET A 32 -2.76 12.90 -9.27
CA MET A 32 -2.42 12.60 -7.88
C MET A 32 -1.26 13.44 -7.37
N VAL A 33 -0.22 13.67 -8.19
CA VAL A 33 0.89 14.57 -7.86
C VAL A 33 0.41 16.01 -7.72
N GLN A 34 -0.52 16.47 -8.56
CA GLN A 34 -1.10 17.81 -8.43
C GLN A 34 -1.91 17.97 -7.12
N GLN A 35 -2.64 16.94 -6.72
CA GLN A 35 -3.41 16.94 -5.46
C GLN A 35 -2.52 16.78 -4.21
N ALA A 36 -1.42 16.03 -4.34
CA ALA A 36 -0.48 15.74 -3.26
C ALA A 36 0.97 15.80 -3.76
N PRO A 37 1.54 17.01 -3.96
CA PRO A 37 2.87 17.17 -4.58
C PRO A 37 4.04 16.63 -3.74
N LYS A 38 3.80 16.34 -2.46
CA LYS A 38 4.78 15.72 -1.57
C LYS A 38 4.69 14.19 -1.59
N GLN A 39 3.77 13.63 -2.36
CA GLN A 39 3.52 12.20 -2.42
C GLN A 39 4.14 11.63 -3.71
N PRO A 40 5.19 10.78 -3.60
CA PRO A 40 5.70 10.08 -4.77
C PRO A 40 4.63 9.12 -5.31
N VAL A 41 4.48 9.11 -6.63
CA VAL A 41 3.55 8.23 -7.35
C VAL A 41 4.32 7.51 -8.44
N TYR A 42 4.16 6.19 -8.55
CA TYR A 42 4.81 5.37 -9.57
C TYR A 42 3.79 4.80 -10.55
N VAL A 43 4.17 4.71 -11.82
CA VAL A 43 3.40 4.00 -12.85
C VAL A 43 4.16 2.73 -13.21
N ALA A 44 3.48 1.58 -13.20
CA ALA A 44 4.11 0.29 -13.49
C ALA A 44 3.21 -0.59 -14.36
N GLU A 45 3.84 -1.37 -15.25
CA GLU A 45 3.17 -2.41 -16.04
C GLU A 45 2.89 -3.66 -15.20
N LEU A 46 1.64 -4.09 -15.15
CA LEU A 46 1.24 -5.29 -14.42
C LEU A 46 1.45 -6.53 -15.31
N LYS A 47 2.53 -7.27 -15.08
CA LYS A 47 2.84 -8.50 -15.83
C LYS A 47 2.00 -9.71 -15.40
N THR A 48 1.86 -9.96 -14.10
CA THR A 48 1.06 -11.08 -13.56
C THR A 48 0.68 -10.78 -12.10
N MET A 49 -0.60 -10.87 -11.77
CA MET A 49 -1.10 -10.63 -10.42
C MET A 49 -0.90 -11.90 -9.57
N TYR A 50 -0.10 -11.82 -8.50
CA TYR A 50 0.00 -12.88 -7.50
C TYR A 50 -0.70 -12.39 -6.22
N GLN A 51 -1.81 -13.03 -5.85
CA GLN A 51 -2.52 -12.72 -4.61
C GLN A 51 -1.92 -13.57 -3.48
N GLY A 52 -1.15 -12.93 -2.59
CA GLY A 52 -0.66 -13.54 -1.35
C GLY A 52 -1.43 -12.98 -0.17
N SER A 53 -2.04 -13.85 0.64
CA SER A 53 -2.65 -13.45 1.92
C SER A 53 -1.56 -13.42 2.99
N VAL A 54 -1.28 -12.25 3.56
CA VAL A 54 -0.40 -12.13 4.74
C VAL A 54 -1.28 -12.15 5.99
N THR A 55 -1.25 -13.25 6.73
CA THR A 55 -1.89 -13.33 8.05
C THR A 55 -0.98 -12.63 9.07
N VAL A 56 -1.32 -11.39 9.45
CA VAL A 56 -0.64 -10.70 10.55
C VAL A 56 -1.05 -11.38 11.85
N THR A 57 -0.22 -12.31 12.33
CA THR A 57 -0.39 -12.92 13.65
C THR A 57 0.25 -11.98 14.67
N THR A 58 -0.53 -11.09 15.27
CA THR A 58 -0.12 -10.39 16.48
C THR A 58 -0.09 -11.42 17.61
N ALA A 59 1.08 -11.94 17.93
CA ALA A 59 1.27 -12.64 19.20
C ALA A 59 0.91 -11.67 20.32
N ALA A 60 -0.08 -12.02 21.14
CA ALA A 60 -0.44 -11.23 22.31
C ALA A 60 0.82 -11.02 23.15
N ALA A 61 1.16 -9.76 23.43
CA ALA A 61 2.20 -9.44 24.40
C ALA A 61 1.80 -10.10 25.72
N VAL A 62 2.58 -11.11 26.14
CA VAL A 62 2.40 -11.77 27.42
C VAL A 62 2.50 -10.69 28.48
N ALA A 63 1.40 -10.44 29.20
CA ALA A 63 1.37 -9.50 30.29
C ALA A 63 2.45 -9.88 31.30
N GLN A 64 3.44 -9.01 31.51
CA GLN A 64 4.38 -9.16 32.62
C GLN A 64 3.57 -9.12 33.93
N PRO A 65 3.72 -10.09 34.85
CA PRO A 65 3.12 -9.97 36.16
C PRO A 65 3.77 -8.78 36.89
N LEU A 66 2.93 -7.89 37.43
CA LEU A 66 3.35 -6.79 38.29
C LEU A 66 4.07 -7.35 39.53
N ASN A 67 5.27 -6.84 39.83
CA ASN A 67 6.01 -7.17 41.06
C ASN A 67 5.19 -6.78 42.32
N PRO A 68 5.11 -7.64 43.35
CA PRO A 68 4.36 -7.35 44.59
C PRO A 68 5.11 -6.51 45.64
N GLU A 69 6.04 -5.62 45.26
CA GLU A 69 6.80 -4.79 46.23
C GLU A 69 6.30 -3.33 46.35
N GLN A 70 5.01 -3.10 46.13
CA GLN A 70 4.34 -1.88 46.59
C GLN A 70 3.05 -2.25 47.33
N GLY A 71 3.18 -2.55 48.62
CA GLY A 71 2.09 -2.82 49.56
C GLY A 71 2.55 -2.60 50.98
#